data_AF-I1LQB6-F1
#
_entry.id   AF-I1LQB6-F1
#
_cell.length_a   1.000
_cell.length_b   1.000
_cell.length_c   1.000
_cell.angle_alpha   90.00
_cell.angle_beta   90.00
_cell.angle_gamma   90.00
#
_symmetry.space_group_name_H-M   'P 1'
#
loop_
_entity.id
_entity.type
_entity.pdbx_description
1 polymer ?
#
loop_
_entity_poly.entity_id
_entity_poly.type
_entity_poly.pdbx_seq_one_letter_code
_entity_poly.pdbx_strand_id
1 'polypeptide(L)'
;MNPLPFQSAPPPPPPWFPILPSEPPNSTSFWDNRNVCDRLRELQHTLHLAKSMQKELEMLKMIKDGKGSLEDVKDASNEPCLSGFVKCLEDRGVGIESQESLAVEAANSLMSRLRAQLEPFRYVADEASPWEEKSAVARLANKVNKSKRNKLWRKKKRKRVVEMLAKEHEQFEQIDREADEWIAREHAKEIANSKVLKMKEIAKSKAKEEKKKVEAEIELLLVVEKLQELRSIRIQKLKKQGHFLPEEDDKFLEKVQAAVEEEEREALAAVETDAAKDAIATAEESRKAIQNQGKLSKGSNYDSEVKERKELTVQSVTEEGSGAVDEKKSSKIGQISGGAYDPLANLPIEFYHYYHGSNNDMGTLIEVRRGWDAYIRPGGSRIPGHWVQPPPPANEIWASYLVRPK
;
A
#
# COMPACT_ATOMS: atom_id res chain seq x y z
N MET A 1 63.75 85.30 15.53
CA MET A 1 63.40 84.07 16.25
C MET A 1 62.47 84.42 17.41
N ASN A 2 61.15 84.38 17.20
CA ASN A 2 60.23 83.75 18.15
C ASN A 2 58.84 83.62 17.50
N PRO A 3 58.21 82.44 17.58
CA PRO A 3 57.12 82.07 16.69
C PRO A 3 55.76 82.50 17.23
N LEU A 4 54.83 82.72 16.29
CA LEU A 4 53.44 83.05 16.55
C LEU A 4 52.70 81.89 17.24
N PRO A 5 51.76 82.18 18.16
CA PRO A 5 51.12 81.19 19.00
C PRO A 5 50.19 80.30 18.17
N PHE A 6 50.54 79.01 18.09
CA PHE A 6 49.63 77.98 17.61
C PHE A 6 48.43 77.91 18.55
N GLN A 7 47.26 78.25 18.02
CA GLN A 7 45.98 77.92 18.62
C GLN A 7 45.94 76.40 18.81
N SER A 8 45.90 76.00 20.08
CA SER A 8 45.61 74.65 20.51
C SER A 8 44.33 74.16 19.83
N ALA A 9 44.47 73.15 18.98
CA ALA A 9 43.34 72.43 18.42
C ALA A 9 42.41 71.96 19.56
N PRO A 10 41.09 71.99 19.35
CA PRO A 10 40.12 71.62 20.38
C PRO A 10 40.34 70.15 20.81
N PRO A 11 40.13 69.83 22.10
CA PRO A 11 40.42 68.51 22.64
C PRO A 11 39.59 67.43 21.90
N PRO A 12 40.16 66.23 21.68
CA PRO A 12 39.43 65.14 21.05
C PRO A 12 38.18 64.81 21.89
N PRO A 13 37.03 64.49 21.26
CA PRO A 13 35.84 64.11 21.99
C PRO A 13 36.16 62.89 22.86
N PRO A 14 35.64 62.83 24.10
CA PRO A 14 35.91 61.71 25.00
C PRO A 14 35.47 60.42 24.31
N PRO A 15 36.24 59.33 24.42
CA PRO A 15 35.82 58.06 23.88
C PRO A 15 34.63 57.58 24.71
N TRP A 16 33.43 57.68 24.15
CA TRP A 16 32.23 57.04 24.67
C TRP A 16 32.41 55.53 24.52
N PHE A 17 33.25 54.93 25.36
CA PHE A 17 33.12 53.51 25.63
C PHE A 17 31.81 53.37 26.40
N PRO A 18 30.82 52.61 25.90
CA PRO A 18 29.63 52.30 26.69
C PRO A 18 30.12 51.73 28.01
N ILE A 19 29.68 52.35 29.11
CA ILE A 19 29.88 51.83 30.47
C ILE A 19 29.22 50.45 30.46
N LEU A 20 30.02 49.42 30.21
CA LEU A 20 29.60 48.03 30.42
C LEU A 20 29.31 47.93 31.92
N PRO A 21 28.10 47.48 32.33
CA PRO A 21 27.82 47.22 33.73
C PRO A 21 28.91 46.31 34.31
N SER A 22 29.47 46.70 35.47
CA SER A 22 30.65 46.08 36.07
C SER A 22 30.48 44.60 36.45
N GLU A 23 29.26 44.08 36.39
CA GLU A 23 28.97 42.66 36.47
C GLU A 23 28.08 42.29 35.28
N PRO A 24 28.56 41.50 34.31
CA PRO A 24 27.64 40.85 33.39
C PRO A 24 26.73 39.98 34.26
N PRO A 25 25.39 40.11 34.19
CA PRO A 25 24.53 39.27 35.01
C PRO A 25 24.80 37.83 34.59
N ASN A 26 25.21 37.00 35.57
CA ASN A 26 25.42 35.55 35.42
C ASN A 26 24.14 34.78 34.99
N SER A 27 23.07 35.51 34.68
CA SER A 27 21.71 35.09 34.37
C SER A 27 21.50 34.47 32.99
N THR A 28 22.38 34.73 32.01
CA THR A 28 22.24 34.08 30.70
C THR A 28 22.30 32.56 30.83
N SER A 29 23.09 32.06 31.79
CA SER A 29 23.12 30.65 32.16
C SER A 29 21.85 30.19 32.89
N PHE A 30 21.19 31.04 33.67
CA PHE A 30 19.96 30.69 34.39
C PHE A 30 18.85 30.29 33.42
N TRP A 31 18.71 31.00 32.30
CA TRP A 31 17.67 30.75 31.28
C TRP A 31 17.92 29.51 30.42
N ASP A 32 18.96 28.72 30.69
CA ASP A 32 19.07 27.39 30.10
C ASP A 32 17.93 26.49 30.58
N ASN A 33 17.36 25.73 29.65
CA ASN A 33 16.19 24.88 29.91
C ASN A 33 16.37 23.95 31.11
N ARG A 34 17.58 23.40 31.30
CA ARG A 34 17.88 22.53 32.45
C ARG A 34 17.83 23.29 33.77
N ASN A 35 18.48 24.44 33.84
CA ASN A 35 18.55 25.27 35.03
C ASN A 35 17.17 25.80 35.44
N VAL A 36 16.38 26.28 34.48
CA VAL A 36 14.99 26.70 34.74
C VAL A 36 14.14 25.53 35.23
N CYS A 37 14.27 24.34 34.64
CA CYS A 37 13.54 23.16 35.08
C CYS A 37 13.90 22.73 36.51
N ASP A 38 15.19 22.72 36.85
CA ASP A 38 15.67 22.33 38.17
C ASP A 38 15.21 23.34 39.24
N ARG A 39 15.26 24.64 38.92
CA ARG A 39 14.75 25.72 39.79
C ARG A 39 13.24 25.65 40.01
N LEU A 40 12.46 25.40 38.96
CA LEU A 40 11.02 25.21 39.09
C LEU A 40 10.68 23.97 39.94
N ARG A 41 11.49 22.91 39.85
CA ARG A 41 11.32 21.71 40.68
C ARG A 41 11.62 22.01 42.15
N GLU A 42 12.73 22.69 42.44
CA GLU A 42 13.07 23.14 43.80
C GLU A 42 11.97 24.03 44.38
N LEU A 43 11.47 24.99 43.59
CA LEU A 43 10.37 25.87 44.00
C LEU A 43 9.09 25.08 44.29
N GLN A 44 8.75 24.09 43.46
CA GLN A 44 7.61 23.21 43.67
C GLN A 44 7.74 22.42 44.99
N HIS A 45 8.93 21.90 45.30
CA HIS A 45 9.17 21.21 46.57
C HIS A 45 9.05 22.14 47.78
N THR A 46 9.64 23.34 47.72
CA THR A 46 9.51 24.33 48.80
C THR A 46 8.06 24.76 48.98
N LEU A 47 7.29 24.95 47.91
CA LEU A 47 5.85 25.26 47.98
C LEU A 47 5.06 24.13 48.63
N HIS A 48 5.40 22.87 48.36
CA HIS A 48 4.75 21.73 49.01
C HIS A 48 5.05 21.70 50.52
N LEU A 49 6.29 21.98 50.92
CA LEU A 49 6.68 22.13 52.33
C LEU A 49 5.93 23.30 52.98
N ALA A 50 5.85 24.46 52.32
CA ALA A 50 5.13 25.62 52.84
C ALA A 50 3.63 25.34 53.02
N LYS A 51 2.99 24.63 52.07
CA LYS A 51 1.59 24.17 52.22
C LYS A 51 1.41 23.19 53.37
N SER A 52 2.40 22.33 53.62
CA SER A 52 2.35 21.39 54.75
C SER A 52 2.51 22.12 56.08
N MET A 53 3.42 23.10 56.13
CA MET A 53 3.63 23.98 57.28
C MET A 53 2.40 24.86 57.56
N GLN A 54 1.72 25.35 56.51
CA GLN A 54 0.45 26.06 56.65
C GLN A 54 -0.60 25.20 57.37
N LYS A 55 -0.75 23.93 56.97
CA LYS A 55 -1.67 23.00 57.64
C LYS A 55 -1.29 22.76 59.09
N GLU A 56 0.00 22.65 59.41
CA GLU A 56 0.48 22.51 60.78
C GLU A 56 0.12 23.73 61.65
N LEU A 57 0.35 24.94 61.13
CA LEU A 57 -0.03 26.17 61.81
C LEU A 57 -1.55 26.32 61.97
N GLU A 58 -2.33 25.89 60.98
CA GLU A 58 -3.80 25.83 61.07
C GLU A 58 -4.23 24.86 62.18
N MET A 59 -3.62 23.67 62.29
CA MET A 59 -3.90 22.73 63.38
C MET A 59 -3.55 23.29 64.75
N LEU A 60 -2.39 23.94 64.88
CA LEU A 60 -1.97 24.59 66.14
C LEU A 60 -2.94 25.70 66.55
N LYS A 61 -3.42 26.49 65.59
CA LYS A 61 -4.43 27.51 65.83
C LYS A 61 -5.73 26.88 66.36
N MET A 62 -6.24 25.84 65.72
CA MET A 62 -7.47 25.15 66.15
C MET A 62 -7.33 24.55 67.56
N ILE A 63 -6.17 24.00 67.91
CA ILE A 63 -5.90 23.47 69.26
C ILE A 63 -5.88 24.60 70.29
N LYS A 64 -5.29 25.75 69.97
CA LYS A 64 -5.22 26.92 70.85
C LYS A 64 -6.60 27.55 71.07
N ASP A 65 -7.39 27.68 70.01
CA ASP A 65 -8.77 28.17 70.07
C ASP A 65 -9.67 27.18 70.85
N GLY A 66 -9.51 25.88 70.63
CA GLY A 66 -10.24 24.81 71.34
C GLY A 66 -9.86 24.65 72.82
N LYS A 67 -8.62 24.96 73.21
CA LYS A 67 -8.19 24.96 74.62
C LYS A 67 -8.94 26.00 75.47
N GLY A 68 -9.58 26.99 74.82
CA GLY A 68 -10.47 27.97 75.46
C GLY A 68 -11.95 27.55 75.52
N SER A 69 -12.39 26.55 74.74
CA SER A 69 -13.80 26.17 74.62
C SER A 69 -13.94 24.64 74.62
N LEU A 70 -13.96 24.04 75.82
CA LEU A 70 -14.30 22.61 75.99
C LEU A 70 -15.81 22.34 75.85
N GLU A 71 -16.60 23.35 75.49
CA GLU A 71 -18.01 23.18 75.15
C GLU A 71 -18.22 23.81 73.77
N ASP A 72 -18.86 23.04 72.92
CA ASP A 72 -19.54 23.42 71.68
C ASP A 72 -18.79 23.33 70.34
N VAL A 73 -19.52 22.69 69.42
CA VAL A 73 -19.35 22.58 67.96
C VAL A 73 -18.45 21.45 67.41
N LYS A 74 -19.15 20.31 67.27
CA LYS A 74 -18.96 19.18 66.35
C LYS A 74 -18.59 19.58 64.90
N ASP A 75 -17.33 19.93 64.63
CA ASP A 75 -16.80 19.90 63.26
C ASP A 75 -16.01 18.59 63.02
N ALA A 76 -16.79 17.53 62.84
CA ALA A 76 -16.37 16.11 62.85
C ALA A 76 -15.38 15.68 61.73
N SER A 77 -14.92 16.58 60.86
CA SER A 77 -14.06 16.20 59.73
C SER A 77 -12.56 16.19 60.05
N ASN A 78 -12.10 16.99 61.02
CA ASN A 78 -10.67 17.15 61.32
C ASN A 78 -10.24 16.56 62.67
N GLU A 79 -11.19 16.10 63.48
CA GLU A 79 -10.94 15.65 64.86
C GLU A 79 -10.00 14.42 65.00
N PRO A 80 -10.05 13.41 64.11
CA PRO A 80 -9.06 12.34 64.11
C PRO A 80 -7.64 12.82 63.78
N CYS A 81 -7.52 13.87 62.96
CA CYS A 81 -6.23 14.44 62.57
C CYS A 81 -5.63 15.30 63.69
N LEU A 82 -6.46 16.12 64.35
CA LEU A 82 -6.04 16.95 65.49
C LEU A 82 -5.62 16.10 66.69
N SER A 83 -6.41 15.08 67.05
CA SER A 83 -6.08 14.15 68.14
C SER A 83 -4.77 13.39 67.85
N GLY A 84 -4.57 12.93 66.62
CA GLY A 84 -3.30 12.35 66.18
C GLY A 84 -2.12 13.32 66.29
N PHE A 85 -2.32 14.60 65.93
CA PHE A 85 -1.27 15.62 66.00
C PHE A 85 -0.89 15.96 67.45
N VAL A 86 -1.87 16.15 68.33
CA VAL A 86 -1.64 16.39 69.78
C VAL A 86 -0.89 15.21 70.40
N LYS A 87 -1.32 13.98 70.11
CA LYS A 87 -0.62 12.77 70.57
C LYS A 87 0.84 12.73 70.07
N CYS A 88 1.09 13.11 68.82
CA CYS A 88 2.47 13.22 68.30
C CYS A 88 3.32 14.28 69.02
N LEU A 89 2.72 15.32 69.61
CA LEU A 89 3.44 16.31 70.41
C LEU A 89 3.72 15.80 71.81
N GLU A 90 2.76 15.11 72.43
CA GLU A 90 2.90 14.43 73.72
C GLU A 90 4.00 13.36 73.66
N ASP A 91 3.99 12.51 72.62
CA ASP A 91 5.00 11.46 72.41
C ASP A 91 6.42 12.03 72.25
N ARG A 92 6.55 13.26 71.74
CA ARG A 92 7.85 13.97 71.59
C ARG A 92 8.22 14.80 72.83
N GLY A 93 7.32 14.95 73.79
CA GLY A 93 7.51 15.80 74.97
C GLY A 93 7.63 17.29 74.64
N VAL A 94 7.06 17.75 73.52
CA VAL A 94 7.15 19.16 73.09
C VAL A 94 5.86 19.88 73.45
N GLY A 95 5.99 21.00 74.19
CA GLY A 95 4.85 21.85 74.53
C GLY A 95 4.27 22.55 73.30
N ILE A 96 2.95 22.78 73.29
CA ILE A 96 2.24 23.45 72.20
C ILE A 96 2.85 24.84 71.88
N GLU A 97 3.20 25.62 72.90
CA GLU A 97 3.80 26.95 72.74
C GLU A 97 5.21 26.89 72.13
N SER A 98 5.99 25.87 72.50
CA SER A 98 7.32 25.62 71.93
C SER A 98 7.21 25.18 70.47
N GLN A 99 6.26 24.30 70.16
CA GLN A 99 5.97 23.88 68.78
C GLN A 99 5.47 25.05 67.93
N GLU A 100 4.60 25.91 68.45
CA GLU A 100 4.12 27.12 67.76
C GLU A 100 5.29 28.04 67.39
N SER A 101 6.18 28.31 68.35
CA SER A 101 7.37 29.14 68.12
C SER A 101 8.28 28.54 67.04
N LEU A 102 8.55 27.23 67.11
CA LEU A 102 9.36 26.50 66.13
C LEU A 102 8.71 26.48 64.73
N ALA A 103 7.40 26.25 64.65
CA ALA A 103 6.65 26.22 63.40
C ALA A 103 6.62 27.60 62.71
N VAL A 104 6.48 28.68 63.49
CA VAL A 104 6.55 30.05 62.97
C VAL A 104 7.95 30.38 62.45
N GLU A 105 9.02 30.00 63.17
CA GLU A 105 10.39 30.16 62.69
C GLU A 105 10.64 29.37 61.40
N ALA A 106 10.20 28.10 61.36
CA ALA A 106 10.27 27.26 60.17
C ALA A 106 9.51 27.89 59.00
N ALA A 107 8.28 28.37 59.22
CA ALA A 107 7.49 29.07 58.20
C ALA A 107 8.22 30.34 57.69
N ASN A 108 8.81 31.14 58.57
CA ASN A 108 9.59 32.31 58.18
C ASN A 108 10.82 31.92 57.34
N SER A 109 11.52 30.85 57.69
CA SER A 109 12.63 30.31 56.90
C SER A 109 12.17 29.82 55.51
N LEU A 110 11.02 29.15 55.43
CA LEU A 110 10.40 28.71 54.17
C LEU A 110 10.02 29.90 53.29
N MET A 111 9.42 30.94 53.88
CA MET A 111 9.04 32.16 53.16
C MET A 111 10.26 32.89 52.63
N SER A 112 11.33 33.03 53.42
CA SER A 112 12.60 33.61 52.97
C SER A 112 13.23 32.80 51.84
N ARG A 113 13.19 31.46 51.93
CA ARG A 113 13.66 30.57 50.86
C ARG A 113 12.82 30.71 49.58
N LEU A 114 11.49 30.78 49.69
CA LEU A 114 10.60 31.01 48.54
C LEU A 114 10.91 32.35 47.86
N ARG A 115 11.10 33.42 48.64
CA ARG A 115 11.51 34.74 48.10
C ARG A 115 12.82 34.63 47.33
N ALA A 116 13.84 34.00 47.91
CA ALA A 116 15.13 33.81 47.24
C ALA A 116 15.03 32.95 45.96
N GLN A 117 14.18 31.92 45.95
CA GLN A 117 13.94 31.08 44.76
C GLN A 117 13.15 31.79 43.67
N LEU A 118 12.29 32.75 44.02
CA LEU A 118 11.50 33.54 43.07
C LEU A 118 12.28 34.73 42.50
N GLU A 119 13.32 35.20 43.17
CA GLU A 119 14.10 36.38 42.77
C GLU A 119 14.59 36.35 41.31
N PRO A 120 15.14 35.23 40.79
CA PRO A 120 15.55 35.17 39.38
C PRO A 120 14.39 35.31 38.37
N PHE A 121 13.17 34.98 38.78
CA PHE A 121 11.99 35.12 37.93
C PHE A 121 11.42 36.54 37.94
N ARG A 122 11.86 37.41 38.87
CA ARG A 122 11.45 38.82 38.93
C ARG A 122 11.72 39.55 37.63
N TYR A 123 12.84 39.23 36.97
CA TYR A 123 13.22 39.83 35.68
C TYR A 123 12.24 39.56 34.53
N VAL A 124 11.34 38.58 34.68
CA VAL A 124 10.27 38.31 33.70
C VAL A 124 9.08 39.23 33.89
N ALA A 125 8.77 39.57 35.14
CA ALA A 125 7.59 40.36 35.49
C ALA A 125 7.88 41.87 35.52
N ASP A 126 9.12 42.26 35.83
CA ASP A 126 9.49 43.66 35.95
C ASP A 126 9.71 44.30 34.57
N GLU A 127 8.95 45.36 34.29
CA GLU A 127 9.06 46.16 33.07
C GLU A 127 10.43 46.87 32.97
N ALA A 128 11.08 47.16 34.10
CA ALA A 128 12.39 47.81 34.14
C ALA A 128 13.58 46.84 33.94
N SER A 129 13.32 45.56 33.69
CA SER A 129 14.38 44.56 33.54
C SER A 129 15.28 44.81 32.32
N PRO A 130 16.60 44.55 32.43
CA PRO A 130 17.53 44.64 31.30
C PRO A 130 17.05 43.83 30.09
N TRP A 131 17.30 44.35 28.89
CA TRP A 131 16.84 43.72 27.65
C TRP A 131 17.51 42.35 27.43
N GLU A 132 18.71 42.14 27.97
CA GLU A 132 19.44 40.87 27.93
C GLU A 132 18.62 39.74 28.57
N GLU A 133 18.04 39.97 29.75
CA GLU A 133 17.16 39.01 30.44
C GLU A 133 15.91 38.72 29.63
N LYS A 134 15.22 39.78 29.20
CA LYS A 134 13.98 39.65 28.41
C LYS A 134 14.25 38.87 27.12
N SER A 135 15.39 39.13 26.47
CA SER A 135 15.81 38.40 25.28
C SER A 135 16.11 36.93 25.58
N ALA A 136 16.75 36.62 26.70
CA ALA A 136 17.05 35.26 27.12
C ALA A 136 15.78 34.44 27.40
N VAL A 137 14.82 35.04 28.12
CA VAL A 137 13.47 34.48 28.35
C VAL A 137 12.76 34.22 27.03
N ALA A 138 12.75 35.20 26.12
CA ALA A 138 12.12 35.05 24.81
C ALA A 138 12.78 33.93 23.99
N ARG A 139 14.12 33.79 24.04
CA ARG A 139 14.86 32.70 23.37
C ARG A 139 14.49 31.34 23.96
N LEU A 140 14.38 31.23 25.29
CA LEU A 140 13.93 30.00 25.95
C LEU A 140 12.50 29.62 25.54
N ALA A 141 11.56 30.57 25.60
CA ALA A 141 10.17 30.35 25.20
C ALA A 141 10.07 29.90 23.74
N ASN A 142 10.81 30.57 22.84
CA ASN A 142 10.90 30.20 21.44
C ASN A 142 11.50 28.80 21.23
N LYS A 143 12.53 28.42 21.99
CA LYS A 143 13.14 27.09 21.95
C LYS A 143 12.15 26.01 22.37
N VAL A 144 11.39 26.23 23.44
CA VAL A 144 10.33 25.32 23.92
C VAL A 144 9.20 25.20 22.90
N ASN A 145 8.72 26.31 22.34
CA ASN A 145 7.66 26.28 21.33
C ASN A 145 8.13 25.65 20.02
N LYS A 146 9.38 25.89 19.61
CA LYS A 146 10.00 25.22 18.46
C LYS A 146 10.09 23.70 18.67
N SER A 147 10.49 23.23 19.86
CA SER A 147 10.57 21.80 20.15
C SER A 147 9.18 21.13 20.14
N LYS A 148 8.15 21.77 20.71
CA LYS A 148 6.75 21.31 20.64
C LYS A 148 6.24 21.21 19.20
N ARG A 149 6.40 22.27 18.39
CA ARG A 149 6.01 22.27 16.97
C ARG A 149 6.76 21.19 16.18
N ASN A 150 8.06 21.04 16.40
CA ASN A 150 8.87 20.03 15.74
C ASN A 150 8.43 18.59 16.12
N LYS A 151 8.07 18.34 17.38
CA LYS A 151 7.51 17.05 17.82
C LYS A 151 6.22 16.72 17.07
N LEU A 152 5.30 17.69 16.99
CA LEU A 152 4.03 17.54 16.25
C LEU A 152 4.27 17.33 14.75
N TRP A 153 5.16 18.12 14.15
CA TRP A 153 5.52 18.01 12.74
C TRP A 153 6.12 16.64 12.41
N ARG A 154 7.03 16.12 13.24
CA ARG A 154 7.59 14.77 13.08
C ARG A 154 6.51 13.69 13.19
N LYS A 155 5.57 13.82 14.14
CA LYS A 155 4.43 12.89 14.26
C LYS A 155 3.58 12.91 12.99
N LYS A 156 3.24 14.10 12.48
CA LYS A 156 2.47 14.26 11.22
C LYS A 156 3.23 13.73 10.00
N LYS A 157 4.54 13.95 9.92
CA LYS A 157 5.39 13.43 8.83
C LYS A 157 5.41 11.90 8.83
N ARG A 158 5.62 11.26 9.99
CA ARG A 158 5.57 9.80 10.10
C ARG A 158 4.21 9.23 9.69
N LYS A 159 3.11 9.85 10.14
CA LYS A 159 1.76 9.43 9.74
C LYS A 159 1.59 9.45 8.22
N ARG A 160 1.99 10.53 7.55
CA ARG A 160 1.92 10.62 6.09
C ARG A 160 2.77 9.59 5.37
N VAL A 161 3.96 9.28 5.88
CA VAL A 161 4.82 8.22 5.29
C VAL A 161 4.15 6.85 5.41
N VAL A 162 3.57 6.53 6.56
CA VAL A 162 2.81 5.27 6.75
C VAL A 162 1.59 5.21 5.84
N GLU A 163 0.84 6.30 5.70
CA GLU A 163 -0.30 6.39 4.77
C GLU A 163 0.13 6.20 3.30
N MET A 164 1.28 6.74 2.89
CA MET A 164 1.81 6.55 1.54
C MET A 164 2.23 5.10 1.28
N LEU A 165 2.95 4.48 2.23
CA LEU A 165 3.36 3.08 2.12
C LEU A 165 2.14 2.14 2.09
N ALA A 166 1.11 2.40 2.88
CA ALA A 166 -0.12 1.61 2.86
C ALA A 166 -0.81 1.65 1.49
N LYS A 167 -0.93 2.84 0.88
CA LYS A 167 -1.49 2.99 -0.47
C LYS A 167 -0.66 2.28 -1.54
N GLU A 168 0.66 2.32 -1.42
CA GLU A 168 1.57 1.61 -2.32
C GLU A 168 1.36 0.08 -2.22
N HIS A 169 1.25 -0.45 -1.00
CA HIS A 169 0.89 -1.86 -0.79
C HIS A 169 -0.48 -2.22 -1.37
N GLU A 170 -1.50 -1.40 -1.16
CA GLU A 170 -2.84 -1.60 -1.74
C GLU A 170 -2.80 -1.63 -3.27
N GLN A 171 -1.98 -0.78 -3.91
CA GLN A 171 -1.79 -0.79 -5.36
C GLN A 171 -1.09 -2.06 -5.84
N PHE A 172 -0.06 -2.53 -5.12
CA PHE A 172 0.59 -3.80 -5.45
C PHE A 172 -0.38 -4.97 -5.34
N GLU A 173 -1.18 -5.06 -4.28
CA GLU A 173 -2.19 -6.10 -4.14
C GLU A 173 -3.28 -6.04 -5.22
N GLN A 174 -3.65 -4.84 -5.67
CA GLN A 174 -4.59 -4.70 -6.79
C GLN A 174 -4.02 -5.27 -8.08
N ILE A 175 -2.77 -4.92 -8.41
CA ILE A 175 -2.08 -5.40 -9.61
C ILE A 175 -1.90 -6.92 -9.54
N ASP A 176 -1.55 -7.47 -8.37
CA ASP A 176 -1.38 -8.91 -8.15
C ASP A 176 -2.69 -9.67 -8.38
N ARG A 177 -3.81 -9.17 -7.82
CA ARG A 177 -5.14 -9.73 -8.09
C ARG A 177 -5.52 -9.65 -9.57
N GLU A 178 -5.25 -8.53 -10.23
CA GLU A 178 -5.53 -8.38 -11.67
C GLU A 178 -4.70 -9.35 -12.51
N ALA A 179 -3.44 -9.60 -12.13
CA ALA A 179 -2.57 -10.57 -12.78
C ALA A 179 -3.09 -12.00 -12.59
N ASP A 180 -3.46 -12.38 -11.37
CA ASP A 180 -4.06 -13.68 -11.07
C ASP A 180 -5.36 -13.91 -11.86
N GLU A 181 -6.25 -12.91 -11.88
CA GLU A 181 -7.47 -12.99 -12.67
C GLU A 181 -7.18 -13.09 -14.17
N TRP A 182 -6.16 -12.40 -14.68
CA TRP A 182 -5.76 -12.49 -16.07
C TRP A 182 -5.23 -13.88 -16.41
N ILE A 183 -4.36 -14.44 -15.58
CA ILE A 183 -3.83 -15.81 -15.72
C ILE A 183 -4.99 -16.81 -15.71
N ALA A 184 -5.92 -16.69 -14.77
CA ALA A 184 -7.09 -17.56 -14.67
C ALA A 184 -7.95 -17.50 -15.94
N ARG A 185 -8.18 -16.30 -16.50
CA ARG A 185 -8.92 -16.12 -17.76
C ARG A 185 -8.20 -16.76 -18.93
N GLU A 186 -6.89 -16.59 -19.03
CA GLU A 186 -6.12 -17.13 -20.15
C GLU A 186 -6.05 -18.65 -20.10
N HIS A 187 -5.78 -19.22 -18.93
CA HIS A 187 -5.84 -20.67 -18.72
C HIS A 187 -7.22 -21.26 -19.04
N ALA A 188 -8.31 -20.57 -18.69
CA ALA A 188 -9.67 -20.99 -19.05
C ALA A 188 -9.89 -21.00 -20.58
N LYS A 189 -9.39 -19.98 -21.30
CA LYS A 189 -9.45 -19.94 -22.78
C LYS A 189 -8.62 -21.07 -23.39
N GLU A 190 -7.42 -21.32 -22.89
CA GLU A 190 -6.56 -22.42 -23.36
C GLU A 190 -7.24 -23.77 -23.18
N ILE A 191 -7.84 -24.03 -22.01
CA ILE A 191 -8.63 -25.24 -21.76
C ILE A 191 -9.81 -25.35 -22.75
N ALA A 192 -10.56 -24.26 -22.95
CA ALA A 192 -11.69 -24.24 -23.88
C ALA A 192 -11.24 -24.51 -25.33
N ASN A 193 -10.18 -23.85 -25.78
CA ASN A 193 -9.59 -24.05 -27.11
C ASN A 193 -9.09 -25.48 -27.30
N SER A 194 -8.41 -26.04 -26.30
CA SER A 194 -7.96 -27.44 -26.31
C SER A 194 -9.14 -28.41 -26.46
N LYS A 195 -10.25 -28.18 -25.74
CA LYS A 195 -11.47 -28.99 -25.88
C LYS A 195 -12.07 -28.89 -27.28
N VAL A 196 -12.17 -27.68 -27.84
CA VAL A 196 -12.69 -27.46 -29.21
C VAL A 196 -11.80 -28.14 -30.25
N LEU A 197 -10.48 -28.07 -30.12
CA LEU A 197 -9.55 -28.75 -31.02
C LEU A 197 -9.72 -30.27 -30.95
N LYS A 198 -9.80 -30.86 -29.76
CA LYS A 198 -10.09 -32.29 -29.56
C LYS A 198 -11.43 -32.68 -30.19
N MET A 199 -12.48 -31.90 -30.00
CA MET A 199 -13.79 -32.14 -30.64
C MET A 199 -13.71 -32.08 -32.17
N LYS A 200 -12.93 -31.14 -32.73
CA LYS A 200 -12.71 -31.05 -34.18
C LYS A 200 -11.95 -32.26 -34.73
N GLU A 201 -10.96 -32.77 -34.00
CA GLU A 201 -10.23 -33.98 -34.38
C GLU A 201 -11.13 -35.22 -34.34
N ILE A 202 -11.97 -35.34 -33.32
CA ILE A 202 -12.99 -36.41 -33.23
C ILE A 202 -13.99 -36.28 -34.40
N ALA A 203 -14.46 -35.08 -34.72
CA ALA A 203 -15.38 -34.88 -35.85
C ALA A 203 -14.73 -35.20 -37.20
N LYS A 204 -13.46 -34.81 -37.40
CA LYS A 204 -12.69 -35.13 -38.62
C LYS A 204 -12.45 -36.62 -38.78
N SER A 205 -12.12 -37.33 -37.70
CA SER A 205 -11.92 -38.78 -37.74
C SER A 205 -13.22 -39.52 -38.06
N LYS A 206 -14.33 -39.16 -37.40
CA LYS A 206 -15.67 -39.69 -37.72
C LYS A 206 -16.06 -39.43 -39.18
N ALA A 207 -15.90 -38.20 -39.66
CA ALA A 207 -16.22 -37.87 -41.06
C ALA A 207 -15.34 -38.64 -42.06
N LYS A 208 -14.08 -38.91 -41.74
CA LYS A 208 -13.21 -39.75 -42.58
C LYS A 208 -13.64 -41.21 -42.57
N GLU A 209 -14.08 -41.73 -41.43
CA GLU A 209 -14.58 -43.10 -41.31
C GLU A 209 -15.87 -43.29 -42.12
N GLU A 210 -16.83 -42.37 -41.98
CA GLU A 210 -18.09 -42.39 -42.75
C GLU A 210 -17.83 -42.27 -44.26
N LYS A 211 -16.90 -41.42 -44.69
CA LYS A 211 -16.50 -41.35 -46.11
C LYS A 211 -15.98 -42.69 -46.64
N LYS A 212 -15.17 -43.42 -45.85
CA LYS A 212 -14.67 -44.74 -46.24
C LYS A 212 -15.78 -45.79 -46.33
N LYS A 213 -16.77 -45.74 -45.43
CA LYS A 213 -17.93 -46.64 -45.48
C LYS A 213 -18.72 -46.41 -46.76
N VAL A 214 -19.05 -45.15 -47.06
CA VAL A 214 -19.77 -44.78 -48.29
C VAL A 214 -18.99 -45.15 -49.55
N GLU A 215 -17.66 -44.95 -49.57
CA GLU A 215 -16.81 -45.34 -50.70
C GLU A 215 -16.86 -46.86 -50.95
N ALA A 216 -16.77 -47.67 -49.89
CA ALA A 216 -16.90 -49.13 -50.00
C ALA A 216 -18.30 -49.59 -50.46
N GLU A 217 -19.35 -48.92 -50.00
CA GLU A 217 -20.72 -49.17 -50.45
C GLU A 217 -20.90 -48.85 -51.95
N ILE A 218 -20.34 -47.72 -52.42
CA ILE A 218 -20.37 -47.34 -53.84
C ILE A 218 -19.59 -48.35 -54.69
N GLU A 219 -18.42 -48.81 -54.23
CA GLU A 219 -17.66 -49.86 -54.92
C GLU A 219 -18.46 -51.16 -55.03
N LEU A 220 -19.17 -51.56 -53.97
CA LEU A 220 -20.03 -52.74 -53.99
C LEU A 220 -21.20 -52.57 -54.97
N LEU A 221 -21.88 -51.42 -54.96
CA LEU A 221 -22.97 -51.12 -55.88
C LEU A 221 -22.49 -51.18 -57.35
N LEU A 222 -21.31 -50.63 -57.64
CA LEU A 222 -20.72 -50.69 -58.97
C LEU A 222 -20.46 -52.14 -59.42
N VAL A 223 -19.93 -52.99 -58.52
CA VAL A 223 -19.73 -54.42 -58.81
C VAL A 223 -21.06 -55.12 -59.09
N VAL A 224 -22.10 -54.84 -58.29
CA VAL A 224 -23.44 -55.41 -58.48
C VAL A 224 -24.03 -54.99 -59.82
N GLU A 225 -23.95 -53.71 -60.19
CA GLU A 225 -24.42 -53.21 -61.50
C GLU A 225 -23.70 -53.92 -62.64
N LYS A 226 -22.37 -54.06 -62.57
CA LYS A 226 -21.58 -54.76 -63.60
C LYS A 226 -21.93 -56.24 -63.70
N LEU A 227 -22.25 -56.90 -62.58
CA LEU A 227 -22.73 -58.28 -62.58
C LEU A 227 -24.15 -58.40 -63.18
N GLN A 228 -25.04 -57.44 -62.92
CA GLN A 228 -26.36 -57.38 -63.53
C GLN A 228 -26.29 -57.16 -65.05
N GLU A 229 -25.43 -56.25 -65.51
CA GLU A 229 -25.13 -56.05 -66.94
C GLU A 229 -24.63 -57.35 -67.57
N LEU A 230 -23.64 -58.01 -66.96
CA LEU A 230 -23.11 -59.28 -67.45
C LEU A 230 -24.19 -60.38 -67.51
N ARG A 231 -25.05 -60.45 -66.48
CA ARG A 231 -26.20 -61.37 -66.46
C ARG A 231 -27.13 -61.08 -67.63
N SER A 232 -27.48 -59.82 -67.89
CA SER A 232 -28.36 -59.43 -68.99
C SER A 232 -27.80 -59.85 -70.36
N ILE A 233 -26.50 -59.66 -70.59
CA ILE A 233 -25.81 -60.06 -71.82
C ILE A 233 -25.81 -61.59 -71.96
N ARG A 234 -25.54 -62.32 -70.86
CA ARG A 234 -25.55 -63.78 -70.86
C ARG A 234 -26.94 -64.33 -71.15
N ILE A 235 -27.98 -63.75 -70.57
CA ILE A 235 -29.39 -64.08 -70.83
C ILE A 235 -29.73 -63.86 -72.31
N GLN A 236 -29.37 -62.70 -72.86
CA GLN A 236 -29.59 -62.41 -74.29
C GLN A 236 -28.84 -63.41 -75.19
N LYS A 237 -27.61 -63.78 -74.83
CA LYS A 237 -26.83 -64.79 -75.56
C LYS A 237 -27.49 -66.18 -75.51
N LEU A 238 -27.95 -66.61 -74.34
CA LEU A 238 -28.64 -67.89 -74.17
C LEU A 238 -29.98 -67.92 -74.92
N LYS A 239 -30.75 -66.83 -74.89
CA LYS A 239 -31.98 -66.66 -75.69
C LYS A 239 -31.69 -66.80 -77.20
N LYS A 240 -30.60 -66.19 -77.70
CA LYS A 240 -30.16 -66.35 -79.10
C LYS A 240 -29.74 -67.79 -79.44
N GLN A 241 -29.23 -68.54 -78.48
CA GLN A 241 -28.86 -69.96 -78.64
C GLN A 241 -30.07 -70.91 -78.56
N GLY A 242 -31.29 -70.40 -78.31
CA GLY A 242 -32.50 -71.20 -78.17
C GLY A 242 -32.76 -71.72 -76.76
N HIS A 243 -31.99 -71.27 -75.75
CA HIS A 243 -32.28 -71.58 -74.35
C HIS A 243 -33.35 -70.61 -73.82
N PHE A 244 -34.50 -71.15 -73.42
CA PHE A 244 -35.53 -70.42 -72.69
C PHE A 244 -35.20 -70.43 -71.20
N LEU A 245 -35.21 -69.26 -70.57
CA LEU A 245 -35.10 -69.13 -69.12
C LEU A 245 -36.49 -69.28 -68.50
N PRO A 246 -36.65 -70.04 -67.40
CA PRO A 246 -37.92 -70.15 -66.71
C PRO A 246 -38.43 -68.80 -66.22
N GLU A 247 -39.71 -68.50 -66.45
CA GLU A 247 -40.41 -67.32 -65.89
C GLU A 247 -40.42 -67.30 -64.34
N GLU A 248 -40.07 -68.42 -63.70
CA GLU A 248 -39.91 -68.51 -62.24
C GLU A 248 -38.77 -67.63 -61.71
N ASP A 249 -37.71 -67.43 -62.49
CA ASP A 249 -36.58 -66.54 -62.15
C ASP A 249 -37.05 -65.08 -62.06
N ASP A 250 -37.98 -64.68 -62.94
CA ASP A 250 -38.57 -63.33 -62.93
C ASP A 250 -39.47 -63.15 -61.71
N LYS A 251 -40.25 -64.17 -61.31
CA LYS A 251 -41.07 -64.13 -60.09
C LYS A 251 -40.22 -64.00 -58.81
N PHE A 252 -39.03 -64.61 -58.78
CA PHE A 252 -38.11 -64.42 -57.65
C PHE A 252 -37.60 -62.98 -57.59
N LEU A 253 -37.22 -62.40 -58.74
CA LEU A 253 -36.76 -61.01 -58.79
C LEU A 253 -37.87 -60.02 -58.45
N GLU A 254 -39.11 -60.27 -58.88
CA GLU A 254 -40.27 -59.45 -58.47
C GLU A 254 -40.50 -59.54 -56.96
N LYS A 255 -40.33 -60.72 -56.35
CA LYS A 255 -40.39 -60.87 -54.88
C LYS A 255 -39.25 -60.12 -54.18
N VAL A 256 -38.03 -60.20 -54.71
CA VAL A 256 -36.88 -59.46 -54.17
C VAL A 256 -37.11 -57.96 -54.30
N GLN A 257 -37.59 -57.49 -55.45
CA GLN A 257 -37.89 -56.08 -55.67
C GLN A 257 -39.02 -55.61 -54.74
N ALA A 258 -40.10 -56.38 -54.60
CA ALA A 258 -41.17 -56.05 -53.67
C ALA A 258 -40.70 -55.99 -52.21
N ALA A 259 -39.78 -56.90 -51.81
CA ALA A 259 -39.18 -56.88 -50.48
C ALA A 259 -38.25 -55.67 -50.27
N VAL A 260 -37.46 -55.29 -51.28
CA VAL A 260 -36.63 -54.06 -51.23
C VAL A 260 -37.51 -52.80 -51.17
N GLU A 261 -38.56 -52.71 -51.98
CA GLU A 261 -39.49 -51.58 -51.93
C GLU A 261 -40.27 -51.52 -50.60
N GLU A 262 -40.53 -52.66 -49.97
CA GLU A 262 -41.09 -52.73 -48.62
C GLU A 262 -40.07 -52.28 -47.57
N GLU A 263 -38.82 -52.73 -47.65
CA GLU A 263 -37.72 -52.28 -46.78
C GLU A 263 -37.46 -50.76 -46.92
N GLU A 264 -37.46 -50.22 -48.14
CA GLU A 264 -37.34 -48.77 -48.39
C GLU A 264 -38.53 -48.00 -47.80
N ARG A 265 -39.76 -48.53 -47.93
CA ARG A 265 -40.95 -47.92 -47.29
C ARG A 265 -40.87 -47.95 -45.78
N GLU A 266 -40.43 -49.06 -45.19
CA GLU A 266 -40.22 -49.18 -43.75
C GLU A 266 -39.10 -48.23 -43.27
N ALA A 267 -38.00 -48.12 -44.02
CA ALA A 267 -36.91 -47.20 -43.73
C ALA A 267 -37.37 -45.74 -43.80
N LEU A 268 -38.14 -45.35 -44.83
CA LEU A 268 -38.71 -44.01 -44.95
C LEU A 268 -39.70 -43.70 -43.83
N ALA A 269 -40.57 -44.66 -43.47
CA ALA A 269 -41.48 -44.50 -42.34
C ALA A 269 -40.71 -44.37 -41.01
N ALA A 270 -39.65 -45.16 -40.80
CA ALA A 270 -38.80 -45.04 -39.63
C ALA A 270 -38.13 -43.65 -39.57
N VAL A 271 -37.55 -43.19 -40.69
CA VAL A 271 -36.96 -41.85 -40.81
C VAL A 271 -37.99 -40.75 -40.55
N GLU A 272 -39.22 -40.87 -41.06
CA GLU A 272 -40.29 -39.91 -40.80
C GLU A 272 -40.69 -39.90 -39.31
N THR A 273 -40.77 -41.07 -38.67
CA THR A 273 -41.05 -41.15 -37.23
C THR A 273 -39.91 -40.60 -36.38
N ASP A 274 -38.66 -40.83 -36.76
CA ASP A 274 -37.49 -40.30 -36.05
C ASP A 274 -37.36 -38.80 -36.27
N ALA A 275 -37.58 -38.30 -37.49
CA ALA A 275 -37.66 -36.87 -37.78
C ALA A 275 -38.80 -36.19 -36.99
N ALA A 276 -39.96 -36.85 -36.83
CA ALA A 276 -41.04 -36.35 -35.99
C ALA A 276 -40.65 -36.31 -34.51
N LYS A 277 -39.96 -37.34 -34.00
CA LYS A 277 -39.43 -37.36 -32.62
C LYS A 277 -38.41 -36.25 -32.40
N ASP A 278 -37.49 -36.05 -33.34
CA ASP A 278 -36.48 -35.00 -33.29
C ASP A 278 -37.11 -33.60 -33.36
N ALA A 279 -38.15 -33.42 -34.17
CA ALA A 279 -38.91 -32.18 -34.23
C ALA A 279 -39.64 -31.89 -32.90
N ILE A 280 -40.25 -32.91 -32.27
CA ILE A 280 -40.86 -32.79 -30.94
C ILE A 280 -39.80 -32.46 -29.89
N ALA A 281 -38.66 -33.15 -29.88
CA ALA A 281 -37.56 -32.91 -28.96
C ALA A 281 -37.01 -31.48 -29.12
N THR A 282 -36.79 -31.02 -30.36
CA THR A 282 -36.34 -29.65 -30.66
C THR A 282 -37.37 -28.60 -30.21
N ALA A 283 -38.66 -28.86 -30.40
CA ALA A 283 -39.75 -28.01 -29.92
C ALA A 283 -39.83 -27.99 -28.37
N GLU A 284 -39.58 -29.12 -27.71
CA GLU A 284 -39.52 -29.19 -26.25
C GLU A 284 -38.30 -28.48 -25.67
N GLU A 285 -37.12 -28.62 -26.29
CA GLU A 285 -35.90 -27.92 -25.89
C GLU A 285 -36.05 -26.41 -26.02
N SER A 286 -36.62 -25.93 -27.13
CA SER A 286 -36.92 -24.51 -27.31
C SER A 286 -37.98 -24.02 -26.30
N ARG A 287 -38.99 -24.82 -25.95
CA ARG A 287 -39.96 -24.47 -24.89
C ARG A 287 -39.33 -24.41 -23.50
N LYS A 288 -38.45 -25.36 -23.16
CA LYS A 288 -37.67 -25.34 -21.90
C LYS A 288 -36.73 -24.15 -21.83
N ALA A 289 -36.07 -23.79 -22.94
CA ALA A 289 -35.23 -22.60 -23.02
C ALA A 289 -36.03 -21.30 -22.74
N ILE A 290 -37.24 -21.18 -23.30
CA ILE A 290 -38.14 -20.03 -23.05
C ILE A 290 -38.65 -20.04 -21.59
N GLN A 291 -39.01 -21.20 -21.03
CA GLN A 291 -39.48 -21.31 -19.65
C GLN A 291 -38.39 -20.97 -18.62
N ASN A 292 -37.14 -21.33 -18.89
CA ASN A 292 -35.99 -20.97 -18.06
C ASN A 292 -35.72 -19.46 -18.08
N GLN A 293 -35.99 -18.77 -19.21
CA GLN A 293 -35.98 -17.31 -19.23
C GLN A 293 -37.16 -16.70 -18.45
N GLY A 294 -38.34 -17.34 -18.47
CA GLY A 294 -39.52 -16.88 -17.71
C GLY A 294 -39.40 -17.02 -16.19
N LYS A 295 -38.65 -18.00 -15.67
CA LYS A 295 -38.43 -18.19 -14.22
C LYS A 295 -37.31 -17.34 -13.62
N LEU A 296 -36.48 -16.68 -14.43
CA LEU A 296 -35.46 -15.73 -13.94
C LEU A 296 -36.03 -14.37 -13.51
N SER A 297 -37.35 -14.15 -13.58
CA SER A 297 -38.00 -12.90 -13.18
C SER A 297 -38.71 -12.93 -11.81
N LYS A 298 -38.69 -14.02 -11.03
CA LYS A 298 -39.42 -14.05 -9.75
C LYS A 298 -38.74 -14.85 -8.64
N GLY A 299 -37.89 -14.14 -7.90
CA GLY A 299 -37.83 -14.23 -6.43
C GLY A 299 -36.82 -15.21 -5.80
N SER A 300 -35.94 -14.62 -5.00
CA SER A 300 -35.32 -15.14 -3.74
C SER A 300 -34.36 -16.32 -3.88
N ASN A 301 -33.04 -16.15 -3.71
CA ASN A 301 -32.33 -15.94 -2.44
C ASN A 301 -32.68 -16.97 -1.35
N TYR A 302 -32.02 -18.14 -1.35
CA TYR A 302 -31.35 -18.76 -0.19
C TYR A 302 -30.51 -19.97 -0.62
N ASP A 303 -29.21 -19.84 -0.37
CA ASP A 303 -28.29 -20.82 0.21
C ASP A 303 -28.62 -22.33 0.15
N SER A 304 -27.74 -23.10 -0.49
CA SER A 304 -27.47 -24.51 -0.14
C SER A 304 -26.10 -24.92 -0.65
N GLU A 305 -25.13 -24.74 0.25
CA GLU A 305 -23.99 -25.62 0.56
C GLU A 305 -23.49 -26.56 -0.55
N VAL A 306 -22.34 -26.18 -1.07
CA VAL A 306 -21.35 -27.02 -1.74
C VAL A 306 -20.88 -28.11 -0.77
N LYS A 307 -21.29 -29.36 -1.00
CA LYS A 307 -20.67 -30.57 -0.42
C LYS A 307 -19.84 -31.28 -1.48
N GLU A 308 -18.59 -30.85 -1.62
CA GLU A 308 -17.53 -31.63 -2.28
C GLU A 308 -16.92 -32.63 -1.27
N ARG A 309 -17.25 -33.91 -1.41
CA ARG A 309 -16.42 -35.04 -0.94
C ARG A 309 -15.78 -35.61 -2.21
N LYS A 310 -14.45 -35.50 -2.37
CA LYS A 310 -13.46 -36.53 -2.03
C LYS A 310 -13.89 -37.94 -2.48
N GLU A 311 -13.17 -38.51 -3.45
CA GLU A 311 -12.10 -39.51 -3.25
C GLU A 311 -12.01 -40.52 -4.43
N LEU A 312 -10.79 -41.06 -4.62
CA LEU A 312 -10.33 -42.19 -5.45
C LEU A 312 -9.70 -41.82 -6.82
N THR A 313 -8.39 -41.92 -7.10
CA THR A 313 -7.23 -42.76 -6.70
C THR A 313 -6.76 -43.63 -7.89
N VAL A 314 -5.56 -43.28 -8.39
CA VAL A 314 -4.51 -44.13 -8.97
C VAL A 314 -4.71 -44.75 -10.36
N GLN A 315 -3.89 -44.27 -11.30
CA GLN A 315 -3.05 -45.14 -12.13
C GLN A 315 -1.70 -44.45 -12.42
N SER A 316 -0.71 -44.85 -11.63
CA SER A 316 0.71 -44.79 -11.94
C SER A 316 1.09 -45.98 -12.84
N VAL A 317 1.96 -45.77 -13.82
CA VAL A 317 3.14 -46.60 -14.19
C VAL A 317 3.61 -46.24 -15.61
N THR A 318 4.79 -45.61 -15.72
CA THR A 318 5.92 -45.82 -16.67
C THR A 318 6.82 -44.58 -16.51
N GLU A 319 7.84 -44.60 -15.65
CA GLU A 319 9.18 -45.15 -15.92
C GLU A 319 9.68 -44.86 -17.34
N GLU A 320 10.40 -43.75 -17.50
CA GLU A 320 11.70 -43.72 -18.18
C GLU A 320 12.57 -42.65 -17.52
N GLY A 321 13.75 -43.07 -17.07
CA GLY A 321 14.74 -42.25 -16.41
C GLY A 321 15.88 -41.86 -17.34
N SER A 322 16.35 -40.63 -17.17
CA SER A 322 17.76 -40.20 -17.25
C SER A 322 17.74 -38.71 -16.84
N GLY A 323 18.35 -38.24 -15.76
CA GLY A 323 19.67 -38.59 -15.25
C GLY A 323 20.68 -37.52 -15.68
N ALA A 324 20.54 -36.29 -15.17
CA ALA A 324 21.62 -35.30 -15.11
C ALA A 324 21.31 -34.29 -14.00
N VAL A 325 21.77 -34.62 -12.80
CA VAL A 325 21.95 -33.69 -11.69
C VAL A 325 23.21 -32.90 -12.01
N ASP A 326 23.11 -31.59 -12.14
CA ASP A 326 24.20 -30.70 -11.77
C ASP A 326 23.66 -29.40 -11.18
N GLU A 327 24.43 -28.92 -10.22
CA GLU A 327 23.96 -28.24 -9.04
C GLU A 327 23.45 -26.80 -9.22
N LYS A 328 22.48 -26.48 -8.35
CA LYS A 328 22.30 -25.21 -7.65
C LYS A 328 23.52 -24.27 -7.73
N LYS A 329 23.37 -23.16 -8.44
CA LYS A 329 23.87 -21.86 -7.97
C LYS A 329 22.73 -20.85 -7.94
N SER A 330 22.31 -20.60 -6.71
CA SER A 330 21.41 -19.53 -6.27
C SER A 330 21.91 -18.14 -6.68
N SER A 331 20.95 -17.22 -6.71
CA SER A 331 21.09 -15.75 -6.78
C SER A 331 21.16 -15.16 -8.18
N LYS A 332 20.03 -15.25 -8.89
CA LYS A 332 19.67 -14.29 -9.94
C LYS A 332 18.51 -13.44 -9.44
N ILE A 333 18.85 -12.31 -8.83
CA ILE A 333 17.92 -11.20 -8.61
C ILE A 333 17.45 -10.75 -10.00
N GLY A 334 16.14 -10.75 -10.17
CA GLY A 334 15.33 -10.39 -11.35
C GLY A 334 16.06 -9.64 -12.47
N GLN A 335 16.52 -10.39 -13.47
CA GLN A 335 16.53 -9.90 -14.85
C GLN A 335 15.23 -10.38 -15.47
N ILE A 336 14.20 -9.55 -15.39
CA ILE A 336 12.99 -9.74 -16.18
C ILE A 336 13.38 -9.43 -17.61
N SER A 337 13.49 -10.49 -18.40
CA SER A 337 13.58 -10.50 -19.85
C SER A 337 12.33 -9.84 -20.45
N GLY A 338 12.32 -8.52 -20.48
CA GLY A 338 11.53 -7.72 -21.39
C GLY A 338 12.48 -6.65 -21.86
N GLY A 339 13.05 -6.82 -23.05
CA GLY A 339 13.99 -5.87 -23.67
C GLY A 339 13.30 -4.55 -24.00
N ALA A 340 12.82 -3.83 -22.99
CA ALA A 340 12.60 -2.41 -23.05
C ALA A 340 14.00 -1.81 -23.23
N TYR A 341 14.30 -1.50 -24.48
CA TYR A 341 15.50 -0.80 -24.89
C TYR A 341 15.59 0.48 -24.05
N ASP A 342 16.35 0.47 -22.96
CA ASP A 342 16.57 1.65 -22.13
C ASP A 342 17.41 2.62 -22.97
N PRO A 343 16.81 3.69 -23.54
CA PRO A 343 17.54 4.57 -24.43
C PRO A 343 18.69 5.28 -23.71
N LEU A 344 18.67 5.29 -22.36
CA LEU A 344 19.69 5.92 -21.52
C LEU A 344 20.89 5.01 -21.24
N ALA A 345 20.75 3.68 -21.39
CA ALA A 345 21.86 2.74 -21.19
C ALA A 345 22.97 2.91 -22.25
N ASN A 346 22.65 3.49 -23.41
CA ASN A 346 23.61 3.81 -24.46
C ASN A 346 24.25 5.19 -24.30
N LEU A 347 23.86 5.98 -23.31
CA LEU A 347 24.52 7.26 -23.04
C LEU A 347 25.86 7.01 -22.33
N PRO A 348 26.86 7.88 -22.56
CA PRO A 348 28.09 7.90 -21.76
C PRO A 348 27.76 7.87 -20.26
N ILE A 349 28.57 7.16 -19.47
CA ILE A 349 28.30 6.88 -18.05
C ILE A 349 28.09 8.16 -17.22
N GLU A 350 28.66 9.27 -17.67
CA GLU A 350 28.49 10.61 -17.11
C GLU A 350 27.03 11.08 -17.11
N PHE A 351 26.24 10.70 -18.11
CA PHE A 351 24.81 11.03 -18.18
C PHE A 351 23.99 10.22 -17.20
N TYR A 352 24.29 8.93 -17.06
CA TYR A 352 23.64 8.09 -16.07
C TYR A 352 23.95 8.60 -14.65
N HIS A 353 25.20 8.99 -14.41
CA HIS A 353 25.62 9.63 -13.16
C HIS A 353 24.87 10.95 -12.91
N TYR A 354 24.74 11.82 -13.92
CA TYR A 354 24.02 13.08 -13.80
C TYR A 354 22.51 12.92 -13.53
N TYR A 355 21.83 12.02 -14.24
CA TYR A 355 20.38 11.87 -14.15
C TYR A 355 19.91 10.95 -13.01
N HIS A 356 20.68 9.90 -12.69
CA HIS A 356 20.28 8.88 -11.72
C HIS A 356 21.19 8.81 -10.49
N GLY A 357 22.44 9.29 -10.57
CA GLY A 357 23.37 9.23 -9.46
C GLY A 357 22.87 9.99 -8.22
N SER A 358 22.13 11.09 -8.41
CA SER A 358 21.52 11.85 -7.31
C SER A 358 20.48 11.10 -6.48
N ASN A 359 19.91 10.01 -7.02
CA ASN A 359 18.95 9.18 -6.28
C ASN A 359 19.64 8.24 -5.29
N ASN A 360 20.87 7.85 -5.58
CA ASN A 360 21.62 6.84 -4.82
C ASN A 360 22.74 7.44 -3.96
N ASP A 361 23.33 8.57 -4.40
CA ASP A 361 24.47 9.21 -3.75
C ASP A 361 24.24 10.72 -3.55
N MET A 362 24.43 11.17 -2.31
CA MET A 362 24.31 12.57 -1.93
C MET A 362 25.44 13.43 -2.52
N GLY A 363 26.63 12.87 -2.71
CA GLY A 363 27.76 13.57 -3.35
C GLY A 363 27.40 14.03 -4.75
N THR A 364 26.83 13.13 -5.55
CA THR A 364 26.35 13.40 -6.90
C THR A 364 25.29 14.49 -6.95
N LEU A 365 24.32 14.49 -6.02
CA LEU A 365 23.31 15.55 -5.92
C LEU A 365 23.93 16.93 -5.65
N ILE A 366 24.93 16.99 -4.77
CA ILE A 366 25.66 18.23 -4.46
C ILE A 366 26.42 18.73 -5.69
N GLU A 367 27.06 17.85 -6.46
CA GLU A 367 27.77 18.19 -7.70
C GLU A 367 26.83 18.75 -8.76
N VAL A 368 25.71 18.06 -9.03
CA VAL A 368 24.68 18.55 -9.96
C VAL A 368 24.18 19.92 -9.52
N ARG A 369 23.90 20.11 -8.22
CA ARG A 369 23.44 21.39 -7.68
C ARG A 369 24.48 22.50 -7.85
N ARG A 370 25.76 22.22 -7.59
CA ARG A 370 26.85 23.18 -7.80
C ARG A 370 26.98 23.56 -9.27
N GLY A 371 26.79 22.60 -10.17
CA GLY A 371 26.69 22.83 -11.62
C GLY A 371 25.61 23.84 -11.95
N TRP A 372 24.39 23.64 -11.43
CA TRP A 372 23.27 24.57 -11.60
C TRP A 372 23.50 25.94 -10.97
N ASP A 373 24.10 25.99 -9.77
CA ASP A 373 24.41 27.26 -9.10
C ASP A 373 25.36 28.13 -9.94
N ALA A 374 26.21 27.52 -10.77
CA ALA A 374 27.06 28.23 -11.72
C ALA A 374 26.29 28.88 -12.89
N TYR A 375 25.03 28.54 -13.12
CA TYR A 375 24.16 29.21 -14.11
C TYR A 375 23.22 30.25 -13.48
N ILE A 376 22.95 30.14 -12.17
CA ILE A 376 21.98 31.00 -11.46
C ILE A 376 22.68 32.19 -10.78
N ARG A 377 23.93 32.02 -10.34
CA ARG A 377 24.64 33.05 -9.59
C ARG A 377 25.04 34.23 -10.49
N PRO A 378 24.87 35.50 -10.06
CA PRO A 378 25.39 36.66 -10.78
C PRO A 378 26.92 36.55 -10.92
N GLY A 379 27.41 36.35 -12.14
CA GLY A 379 28.82 36.09 -12.45
C GLY A 379 29.15 34.64 -12.84
N GLY A 380 28.19 33.73 -12.76
CA GLY A 380 28.28 32.39 -13.34
C GLY A 380 27.70 32.40 -14.76
N SER A 381 28.56 32.32 -15.78
CA SER A 381 28.11 32.11 -17.16
C SER A 381 28.66 30.79 -17.69
N ARG A 382 27.76 29.89 -18.08
CA ARG A 382 28.04 28.83 -19.07
C ARG A 382 26.93 28.70 -20.11
N ILE A 383 26.08 29.73 -20.26
CA ILE A 383 25.30 29.92 -21.48
C ILE A 383 26.26 30.61 -22.46
N PRO A 384 26.63 29.98 -23.59
CA PRO A 384 27.43 30.66 -24.58
C PRO A 384 26.67 31.91 -25.04
N GLY A 385 27.34 33.08 -25.07
CA GLY A 385 26.75 34.33 -25.58
C GLY A 385 26.47 34.31 -27.09
N HIS A 386 26.63 33.15 -27.73
CA HIS A 386 26.39 32.90 -29.14
C HIS A 386 25.45 31.69 -29.30
N TRP A 387 24.81 31.60 -30.46
CA TRP A 387 23.92 30.49 -30.79
C TRP A 387 24.68 29.16 -30.79
N VAL A 388 24.22 28.20 -29.99
CA VAL A 388 24.72 26.82 -30.02
C VAL A 388 23.79 26.00 -30.90
N GLN A 389 24.33 25.43 -31.97
CA GLN A 389 23.57 24.54 -32.84
C GLN A 389 23.21 23.25 -32.06
N PRO A 390 21.92 22.88 -31.98
CA PRO A 390 21.53 21.65 -31.30
C PRO A 390 22.06 20.43 -32.06
N PRO A 391 22.36 19.31 -31.36
CA PRO A 391 22.72 18.06 -32.03
C PRO A 391 21.58 17.57 -32.92
N PRO A 392 21.90 16.80 -33.99
CA PRO A 392 20.87 16.23 -34.86
C PRO A 392 19.93 15.31 -34.07
N PRO A 393 18.66 15.18 -34.50
CA PRO A 393 17.66 14.35 -33.83
C PRO A 393 18.14 12.89 -33.71
N ALA A 394 17.84 12.25 -32.57
CA ALA A 394 18.36 10.93 -32.22
C ALA A 394 17.88 9.80 -33.17
N ASN A 395 16.76 9.99 -33.87
CA ASN A 395 16.27 9.06 -34.88
C ASN A 395 15.41 9.77 -35.94
N GLU A 396 15.17 9.10 -37.06
CA GLU A 396 14.37 9.62 -38.19
C GLU A 396 12.92 9.93 -37.80
N ILE A 397 12.36 9.15 -36.86
CA ILE A 397 10.99 9.36 -36.37
C ILE A 397 10.91 10.73 -35.66
N TRP A 398 11.84 11.06 -34.78
CA TRP A 398 11.94 12.37 -34.13
C TRP A 398 12.21 13.49 -35.14
N ALA A 399 13.07 13.25 -36.11
CA ALA A 399 13.33 14.21 -37.18
C ALA A 399 12.03 14.57 -37.94
N SER A 400 11.15 13.59 -38.17
CA SER A 400 9.88 13.79 -38.88
C SER A 400 8.91 14.75 -38.16
N TYR A 401 8.96 14.81 -36.81
CA TYR A 401 8.14 15.75 -36.04
C TYR A 401 8.68 17.18 -36.06
N LEU A 402 9.97 17.38 -36.37
CA LEU A 402 10.59 18.70 -36.42
C LEU A 402 10.39 19.40 -37.77
N VAL A 403 10.23 18.63 -38.85
CA VAL A 403 9.92 19.16 -40.17
C VAL A 403 8.40 19.29 -40.28
N ARG A 404 7.87 20.52 -40.29
CA ARG A 404 6.43 20.71 -40.60
C ARG A 404 6.15 20.10 -41.98
N PRO A 405 5.11 19.26 -42.14
CA PRO A 405 4.74 18.76 -43.45
C PRO A 405 4.46 19.96 -44.36
N LYS A 406 5.01 19.93 -45.58
CA LYS A 406 4.80 20.93 -46.63
C LYS A 406 3.34 20.99 -47.05
#